data_AF-A0A258W789-F1
#
_entry.id   AF-A0A258W789-F1
#
_cell.length_a   1.000
_cell.length_b   1.000
_cell.length_c   1.000
_cell.angle_alpha   90.00
_cell.angle_beta   90.00
_cell.angle_gamma   90.00
#
_symmetry.space_group_name_H-M   'P 1'
#
loop_
_entity.id
_entity.type
_entity.pdbx_description
1 polymer ?
#
loop_
_entity_poly.entity_id
_entity_poly.type
_entity_poly.pdbx_seq_one_letter_code
_entity_poly.pdbx_strand_id
1 'polypeptide(L)'
;MKNAYVLVFIFFLFQGCSRAGRTDTAIIQIQLPETSSGLTSEGISSGVVAEPVTVEEINCFGVFIGGPDEALKRNVCSLGKKEESSSLRSGGEIFFGDWMAAVPAGKKIEMDVPSGSDRVIHLVGFKTASTEDCHDFKTLGIPSEDKMSSAFILGSVGELDLKPDETVTVPVVMKLDFGRTITDCNGPDAPKGNSSKPYLRFEGIGGFNSVTQRDEGSLNTCYSFQPSLYIDQGSPWIDPGNAEIHINVSTVGFGQFYSGAGCTNSTTDLVIPAGQNKSAATYYFKSYVPVNKDLGGVVFSGYTKEITGLQQTIYIQ
;
A
#
# COMPACT_ATOMS: atom_id res chain seq x y z
N MET A 1 -40.47 -56.28 28.63
CA MET A 1 -39.35 -55.44 29.08
C MET A 1 -38.72 -54.82 27.84
N LYS A 2 -38.76 -53.49 27.74
CA LYS A 2 -38.36 -52.68 26.58
C LYS A 2 -36.83 -52.52 26.59
N ASN A 3 -36.17 -52.73 25.44
CA ASN A 3 -34.76 -52.40 25.27
C ASN A 3 -34.51 -51.77 23.89
N ALA A 4 -33.44 -50.97 23.87
CA ALA A 4 -32.77 -50.33 22.73
C ALA A 4 -33.29 -48.94 22.31
N TYR A 5 -32.87 -47.91 23.06
CA TYR A 5 -32.64 -46.57 22.51
C TYR A 5 -31.31 -46.59 21.73
N VAL A 6 -31.36 -46.38 20.42
CA VAL A 6 -30.19 -46.12 19.57
C VAL A 6 -29.95 -44.62 19.59
N LEU A 7 -28.94 -44.20 20.36
CA LEU A 7 -28.50 -42.81 20.47
C LEU A 7 -27.43 -42.58 19.40
N VAL A 8 -27.86 -42.06 18.24
CA VAL A 8 -26.98 -41.68 17.13
C VAL A 8 -26.23 -40.41 17.54
N PHE A 9 -24.99 -40.57 17.96
CA PHE A 9 -24.03 -39.48 18.16
C PHE A 9 -23.69 -38.85 16.79
N ILE A 10 -24.28 -37.70 16.51
CA ILE A 10 -23.87 -36.83 15.41
C ILE A 10 -22.52 -36.23 15.83
N PHE A 11 -21.44 -36.86 15.36
CA PHE A 11 -20.10 -36.28 15.35
C PHE A 11 -20.14 -35.11 14.34
N PHE A 12 -20.47 -33.92 14.84
CA PHE A 12 -20.17 -32.69 14.12
C PHE A 12 -18.66 -32.65 13.95
N LEU A 13 -18.24 -32.84 12.70
CA LEU A 13 -16.92 -32.55 12.19
C LEU A 13 -16.63 -31.07 12.48
N PHE A 14 -16.06 -30.80 13.65
CA PHE A 14 -15.25 -29.62 13.87
C PHE A 14 -14.01 -29.78 12.98
N GLN A 15 -14.15 -29.47 11.69
CA GLN A 15 -13.01 -29.00 10.92
C GLN A 15 -12.64 -27.66 11.53
N GLY A 16 -11.84 -27.71 12.58
CA GLY A 16 -11.13 -26.54 13.06
C GLY A 16 -10.30 -26.03 11.89
N CYS A 17 -10.62 -24.82 11.41
CA CYS A 17 -9.65 -24.03 10.65
C CYS A 17 -8.44 -23.84 11.56
N SER A 18 -7.42 -24.67 11.39
CA SER A 18 -6.11 -24.44 11.97
C SER A 18 -5.63 -23.11 11.41
N ARG A 19 -5.60 -22.10 12.27
CA ARG A 19 -5.05 -20.79 11.94
C ARG A 19 -3.57 -21.00 11.62
N ALA A 20 -3.16 -20.67 10.40
CA ALA A 20 -1.82 -20.92 9.92
C ALA A 20 -0.79 -20.36 10.92
N GLY A 21 0.02 -21.27 11.45
CA GLY A 21 1.13 -20.91 12.32
C GLY A 21 2.24 -20.29 11.49
N ARG A 22 3.19 -19.61 12.12
CA ARG A 22 4.40 -19.07 11.47
C ARG A 22 5.26 -20.13 10.76
N THR A 23 4.88 -21.41 10.84
CA THR A 23 5.46 -22.59 10.20
C THR A 23 4.89 -22.89 8.81
N ASP A 24 3.97 -22.07 8.28
CA ASP A 24 3.25 -22.38 7.04
C ASP A 24 3.70 -21.53 5.83
N THR A 25 4.93 -21.00 5.87
CA THR A 25 5.51 -20.19 4.78
C THR A 25 6.72 -20.88 4.15
N ALA A 26 6.89 -20.67 2.85
CA ALA A 26 8.10 -20.98 2.10
C ALA A 26 8.85 -19.66 1.81
N ILE A 27 10.15 -19.73 1.51
CA ILE A 27 10.95 -18.59 1.07
C ILE A 27 11.19 -18.72 -0.43
N ILE A 28 10.74 -17.74 -1.22
CA ILE A 28 11.09 -17.68 -2.63
C ILE A 28 12.34 -16.83 -2.83
N GLN A 29 13.15 -17.22 -3.81
CA GLN A 29 14.35 -16.51 -4.20
C GLN A 29 14.39 -16.30 -5.71
N ILE A 30 14.51 -15.04 -6.13
CA ILE A 30 14.60 -14.67 -7.55
C ILE A 30 15.87 -13.85 -7.75
N GLN A 31 16.72 -14.30 -8.65
CA GLN A 31 17.91 -13.55 -9.05
C GLN A 31 17.54 -12.54 -10.14
N LEU A 32 17.75 -11.25 -9.87
CA LEU A 32 17.50 -10.19 -10.84
C LEU A 32 18.71 -10.03 -11.78
N PRO A 33 18.48 -9.66 -13.05
CA PRO A 33 19.56 -9.39 -14.00
C PRO A 33 20.33 -8.15 -13.55
N GLU A 34 21.63 -8.13 -13.84
CA GLU A 34 22.40 -6.90 -13.74
C GLU A 34 21.97 -5.96 -14.87
N THR A 35 21.85 -4.66 -14.58
CA THR A 35 21.67 -3.66 -15.63
C THR A 35 22.93 -3.60 -16.46
N SER A 36 22.77 -3.66 -17.79
CA SER A 36 23.88 -3.33 -18.68
C SER A 36 24.28 -1.87 -18.42
N SER A 37 25.57 -1.58 -18.40
CA SER A 37 26.19 -0.29 -18.02
C SER A 37 25.79 0.92 -18.91
N GLY A 38 24.75 0.77 -19.73
CA GLY A 38 24.24 1.74 -20.69
C GLY A 38 23.14 2.67 -20.18
N LEU A 39 22.92 2.78 -18.86
CA LEU A 39 22.21 3.93 -18.28
C LEU A 39 23.11 5.17 -18.43
N THR A 40 23.32 5.60 -19.66
CA THR A 40 23.84 6.93 -19.94
C THR A 40 22.80 7.91 -19.41
N SER A 41 23.23 8.80 -18.54
CA SER A 41 22.48 9.95 -18.05
C SER A 41 22.05 10.94 -19.16
N GLU A 42 22.23 10.56 -20.43
CA GLU A 42 21.99 11.36 -21.62
C GLU A 42 20.56 11.09 -22.13
N GLY A 43 19.58 11.62 -21.41
CA GLY A 43 18.18 11.52 -21.80
C GLY A 43 17.20 12.30 -20.93
N ILE A 44 17.61 12.74 -19.74
CA ILE A 44 16.78 13.56 -18.85
C ILE A 44 16.86 15.03 -19.27
N SER A 45 16.44 15.35 -20.49
CA SER A 45 16.24 16.75 -20.91
C SER A 45 14.77 17.19 -20.89
N SER A 46 13.84 16.26 -20.64
CA SER A 46 12.39 16.50 -20.66
C SER A 46 11.65 16.17 -19.34
N GLY A 47 12.36 15.76 -18.28
CA GLY A 47 11.73 15.50 -16.99
C GLY A 47 10.70 14.35 -16.99
N VAL A 48 10.77 13.40 -17.92
CA VAL A 48 9.93 12.20 -17.93
C VAL A 48 10.80 10.99 -18.24
N VAL A 49 10.70 9.93 -17.44
CA VAL A 49 11.39 8.66 -17.72
C VAL A 49 10.75 7.98 -18.93
N ALA A 50 11.54 7.77 -19.98
CA ALA A 50 11.11 7.04 -21.16
C ALA A 50 10.82 5.56 -20.84
N GLU A 51 9.84 4.98 -21.51
CA GLU A 51 9.55 3.54 -21.39
C GLU A 51 10.77 2.71 -21.81
N PRO A 52 11.11 1.63 -21.07
CA PRO A 52 12.15 0.70 -21.50
C PRO A 52 11.75 0.07 -22.84
N VAL A 53 12.70 -0.11 -23.76
CA VAL A 53 12.48 -0.88 -25.00
C VAL A 53 13.02 -2.30 -24.94
N THR A 54 13.90 -2.58 -23.97
CA THR A 54 14.41 -3.92 -23.68
C THR A 54 14.41 -4.19 -22.17
N VAL A 55 14.59 -5.45 -21.77
CA VAL A 55 14.64 -5.86 -20.35
C VAL A 55 15.90 -5.29 -19.68
N GLU A 56 17.00 -5.11 -20.41
CA GLU A 56 18.28 -4.61 -19.89
C GLU A 56 18.23 -3.14 -19.46
N GLU A 57 17.21 -2.39 -19.90
CA GLU A 57 16.96 -1.01 -19.47
C GLU A 57 16.18 -0.91 -18.15
N ILE A 58 15.61 -2.02 -17.68
CA ILE A 58 14.86 -2.07 -16.43
C ILE A 58 15.86 -2.11 -15.29
N ASN A 59 15.76 -1.12 -14.39
CA ASN A 59 16.64 -0.99 -13.24
C ASN A 59 15.94 -1.29 -11.91
N CYS A 60 14.64 -1.56 -11.93
CA CYS A 60 13.84 -1.75 -10.74
C CYS A 60 12.75 -2.81 -10.93
N PHE A 61 12.58 -3.66 -9.91
CA PHE A 61 11.75 -4.86 -9.99
C PHE A 61 10.80 -5.00 -8.81
N GLY A 62 9.68 -5.66 -9.03
CA GLY A 62 8.72 -6.03 -7.98
C GLY A 62 8.20 -7.44 -8.20
N VAL A 63 7.68 -8.07 -7.15
CA VAL A 63 7.13 -9.42 -7.18
C VAL A 63 5.75 -9.42 -6.55
N PHE A 64 4.80 -10.06 -7.22
CA PHE A 64 3.41 -10.20 -6.79
C PHE A 64 3.09 -11.69 -6.70
N ILE A 65 2.47 -12.09 -5.59
CA ILE A 65 2.16 -13.48 -5.27
C ILE A 65 0.67 -13.73 -5.42
N GLY A 66 0.31 -14.57 -6.39
CA GLY A 66 -1.03 -15.08 -6.60
C GLY A 66 -1.16 -16.56 -6.19
N GLY A 67 -2.41 -17.04 -6.19
CA GLY A 67 -2.71 -18.43 -5.90
C GLY A 67 -4.21 -18.69 -5.77
N PRO A 68 -4.63 -19.93 -5.50
CA PRO A 68 -6.03 -20.30 -5.37
C PRO A 68 -6.70 -19.71 -4.10
N ASP A 69 -5.92 -19.39 -3.08
CA ASP A 69 -6.42 -18.92 -1.79
C ASP A 69 -6.99 -17.50 -1.89
N GLU A 70 -8.10 -17.23 -1.18
CA GLU A 70 -8.75 -15.91 -1.21
C GLU A 70 -7.83 -14.77 -0.75
N ALA A 71 -6.95 -15.04 0.22
CA ALA A 71 -5.94 -14.08 0.65
C ALA A 71 -4.97 -13.68 -0.47
N LEU A 72 -4.73 -14.57 -1.43
CA LEU A 72 -3.88 -14.36 -2.61
C LEU A 72 -4.65 -13.81 -3.82
N LYS A 73 -5.93 -13.48 -3.66
CA LYS A 73 -6.79 -12.88 -4.70
C LYS A 73 -7.41 -11.54 -4.28
N ARG A 74 -7.07 -11.04 -3.08
CA ARG A 74 -7.66 -9.82 -2.49
C ARG A 74 -7.33 -8.55 -3.27
N ASN A 75 -6.24 -8.55 -4.02
CA ASN A 75 -5.84 -7.45 -4.90
C ASN A 75 -5.89 -7.89 -6.35
N VAL A 76 -6.22 -6.96 -7.25
CA VAL A 76 -6.27 -7.17 -8.69
C VAL A 76 -5.55 -6.04 -9.40
N CYS A 77 -4.65 -6.35 -10.32
CA CYS A 77 -4.11 -5.36 -11.26
C CYS A 77 -4.61 -5.68 -12.66
N SER A 78 -5.06 -4.64 -13.36
CA SER A 78 -5.44 -4.75 -14.76
C SER A 78 -4.29 -4.47 -15.69
N LEU A 79 -4.19 -5.31 -16.71
CA LEU A 79 -3.15 -5.25 -17.72
C LEU A 79 -3.71 -4.73 -19.04
N GLY A 80 -2.90 -3.95 -19.75
CA GLY A 80 -3.23 -3.45 -21.08
C GLY A 80 -2.11 -2.62 -21.66
N LYS A 81 -2.46 -1.75 -22.60
CA LYS A 81 -1.55 -0.71 -23.11
C LYS A 81 -1.73 0.57 -22.28
N LYS A 82 -0.66 1.36 -22.15
CA LYS A 82 -0.64 2.61 -21.38
C LYS A 82 -1.78 3.59 -21.75
N GLU A 83 -2.16 3.63 -23.03
CA GLU A 83 -3.19 4.53 -23.55
C GLU A 83 -4.58 3.88 -23.67
N GLU A 84 -4.71 2.62 -23.26
CA GLU A 84 -5.97 1.88 -23.38
C GLU A 84 -6.95 2.33 -22.28
N SER A 85 -8.16 2.72 -22.67
CA SER A 85 -9.18 3.11 -21.69
C SER A 85 -9.52 1.92 -20.77
N SER A 86 -9.88 2.20 -19.52
CA SER A 86 -10.23 1.18 -18.52
C SER A 86 -11.35 0.22 -18.92
N SER A 87 -12.20 0.57 -19.90
CA SER A 87 -13.26 -0.30 -20.43
C SER A 87 -12.81 -1.26 -21.55
N LEU A 88 -11.58 -1.14 -22.04
CA LEU A 88 -11.04 -1.88 -23.20
C LEU A 88 -9.75 -2.65 -22.86
N ARG A 89 -9.54 -2.98 -21.57
CA ARG A 89 -8.33 -3.66 -21.05
C ARG A 89 -8.10 -5.00 -21.77
N SER A 90 -7.14 -5.01 -22.71
CA SER A 90 -6.88 -6.17 -23.57
C SER A 90 -5.87 -7.17 -22.99
N GLY A 91 -5.10 -6.76 -21.96
CA GLY A 91 -4.04 -7.57 -21.35
C GLY A 91 -4.50 -8.53 -20.25
N GLY A 92 -5.78 -8.48 -19.87
CA GLY A 92 -6.36 -9.28 -18.79
C GLY A 92 -6.10 -8.71 -17.40
N GLU A 93 -6.17 -9.57 -16.39
CA GLU A 93 -6.00 -9.20 -14.99
C GLU A 93 -5.03 -10.17 -14.30
N ILE A 94 -4.33 -9.69 -13.28
CA ILE A 94 -3.60 -10.52 -12.34
C ILE A 94 -4.19 -10.35 -10.94
N PHE A 95 -4.30 -11.46 -10.24
CA PHE A 95 -4.77 -11.51 -8.86
C PHE A 95 -3.58 -11.80 -7.95
N PHE A 96 -3.51 -11.10 -6.82
CA PHE A 96 -2.41 -11.26 -5.88
C PHE A 96 -2.84 -10.95 -4.44
N GLY A 97 -2.08 -11.50 -3.49
CA GLY A 97 -2.13 -11.15 -2.09
C GLY A 97 -0.90 -10.36 -1.72
N ASP A 98 0.13 -11.07 -1.26
CA ASP A 98 1.39 -10.47 -0.87
C ASP A 98 2.19 -10.00 -2.09
N TRP A 99 2.92 -8.91 -1.90
CA TRP A 99 3.82 -8.37 -2.92
C TRP A 99 5.00 -7.68 -2.25
N MET A 100 6.08 -7.53 -3.01
CA MET A 100 7.26 -6.77 -2.64
C MET A 100 7.67 -5.91 -3.83
N ALA A 101 7.74 -4.61 -3.63
CA ALA A 101 8.42 -3.71 -4.56
C ALA A 101 8.92 -2.49 -3.78
N ALA A 102 10.01 -1.84 -4.16
CA ALA A 102 10.82 -2.11 -5.34
C ALA A 102 12.25 -2.54 -4.99
N VAL A 103 12.83 -3.41 -5.82
CA VAL A 103 14.16 -4.01 -5.61
C VAL A 103 15.07 -3.66 -6.80
N PRO A 104 16.26 -3.08 -6.56
CA PRO A 104 17.18 -2.73 -7.64
C PRO A 104 17.69 -3.92 -8.45
N ALA A 105 18.03 -3.68 -9.72
CA ALA A 105 18.73 -4.64 -10.58
C ALA A 105 20.00 -5.22 -9.94
N GLY A 106 20.36 -6.44 -10.35
CA GLY A 106 21.50 -7.20 -9.82
C GLY A 106 21.33 -7.70 -8.38
N LYS A 107 20.25 -7.33 -7.69
CA LYS A 107 19.93 -7.85 -6.35
C LYS A 107 19.15 -9.15 -6.44
N LYS A 108 19.01 -9.79 -5.27
CA LYS A 108 18.19 -10.97 -5.08
C LYS A 108 16.92 -10.55 -4.35
N ILE A 109 15.77 -10.99 -4.85
CA ILE A 109 14.51 -10.90 -4.12
C ILE A 109 14.43 -12.14 -3.23
N GLU A 110 14.18 -11.91 -1.94
CA GLU A 110 13.92 -12.96 -0.96
C GLU A 110 12.65 -12.58 -0.20
N MET A 111 11.64 -13.44 -0.27
CA MET A 111 10.31 -13.13 0.25
C MET A 111 9.65 -14.38 0.85
N ASP A 112 9.08 -14.22 2.05
CA ASP A 112 8.20 -15.21 2.66
C ASP A 112 6.88 -15.27 1.89
N VAL A 113 6.47 -16.47 1.50
CA VAL A 113 5.26 -16.75 0.72
C VAL A 113 4.46 -17.85 1.41
N PRO A 114 3.13 -17.73 1.53
CA PRO A 114 2.30 -18.82 2.04
C PRO A 114 2.55 -20.14 1.28
N SER A 115 2.92 -21.19 2.01
CA SER A 115 3.08 -22.54 1.45
C SER A 115 1.75 -23.05 0.87
N GLY A 116 1.82 -23.97 -0.10
CA GLY A 116 0.67 -24.57 -0.75
C GLY A 116 0.86 -24.79 -2.25
N SER A 117 -0.14 -25.42 -2.88
CA SER A 117 -0.14 -25.68 -4.32
C SER A 117 -0.61 -24.46 -5.12
N ASP A 118 -0.33 -24.51 -6.42
CA ASP A 118 -0.84 -23.58 -7.43
C ASP A 118 -0.49 -22.11 -7.16
N ARG A 119 0.67 -21.88 -6.53
CA ARG A 119 1.20 -20.54 -6.33
C ARG A 119 1.64 -19.96 -7.67
N VAL A 120 1.37 -18.67 -7.84
CA VAL A 120 1.74 -17.92 -9.04
C VAL A 120 2.62 -16.77 -8.62
N ILE A 121 3.77 -16.64 -9.27
CA ILE A 121 4.72 -15.56 -9.02
C ILE A 121 4.77 -14.70 -10.28
N HIS A 122 4.36 -13.45 -10.15
CA HIS A 122 4.47 -12.46 -11.21
C HIS A 122 5.66 -11.54 -10.92
N LEU A 123 6.61 -11.48 -11.86
CA LEU A 123 7.71 -10.52 -11.81
C LEU A 123 7.32 -9.29 -12.61
N VAL A 124 7.42 -8.13 -11.96
CA VAL A 124 7.16 -6.82 -12.51
C VAL A 124 8.48 -6.08 -12.65
N GLY A 125 8.63 -5.31 -13.73
CA GLY A 125 9.79 -4.45 -13.92
C GLY A 125 9.40 -3.08 -14.48
N PHE A 126 10.19 -2.09 -14.11
CA PHE A 126 10.06 -0.71 -14.56
C PHE A 126 11.41 0.00 -14.48
N LYS A 127 11.52 1.09 -15.24
CA LYS A 127 12.68 1.96 -15.25
C LYS A 127 12.41 3.13 -14.33
N THR A 128 13.41 3.49 -13.54
CA THR A 128 13.39 4.66 -12.65
C THR A 128 14.46 5.67 -13.08
N ALA A 129 14.23 6.96 -12.81
CA ALA A 129 15.16 8.04 -13.17
C ALA A 129 16.50 7.91 -12.43
N SER A 130 16.45 7.48 -11.17
CA SER A 130 17.61 7.25 -10.33
C SER A 130 17.47 5.95 -9.53
N THR A 131 18.59 5.43 -9.05
CA THR A 131 18.60 4.26 -8.16
C THR A 131 17.91 4.52 -6.83
N GLU A 132 17.81 5.79 -6.40
CA GLU A 132 17.13 6.20 -5.16
C GLU A 132 15.60 6.11 -5.29
N ASP A 133 15.07 6.26 -6.52
CA ASP A 133 13.64 6.08 -6.81
C ASP A 133 13.24 4.60 -6.83
N CYS A 134 14.20 3.68 -6.86
CA CYS A 134 13.98 2.24 -6.73
C CYS A 134 14.04 1.80 -5.27
N HIS A 135 12.97 2.07 -4.52
CA HIS A 135 12.87 1.81 -3.09
C HIS A 135 11.60 1.05 -2.72
N ASP A 136 11.45 0.65 -1.45
CA ASP A 136 10.26 -0.05 -0.96
C ASP A 136 9.01 0.84 -1.04
N PHE A 137 8.11 0.52 -1.95
CA PHE A 137 6.89 1.28 -2.22
C PHE A 137 5.85 1.17 -1.09
N LYS A 138 5.91 0.11 -0.27
CA LYS A 138 5.02 -0.01 0.89
C LYS A 138 5.32 1.03 1.95
N THR A 139 6.59 1.41 2.07
CA THR A 139 7.09 2.32 3.11
C THR A 139 7.21 3.74 2.60
N LEU A 140 7.67 3.92 1.35
CA LEU A 140 8.04 5.21 0.78
C LEU A 140 7.17 5.61 -0.42
N GLY A 141 6.12 4.85 -0.73
CA GLY A 141 5.17 5.17 -1.78
C GLY A 141 5.71 4.88 -3.18
N ILE A 142 4.87 5.05 -4.19
CA ILE A 142 5.29 4.89 -5.58
C ILE A 142 5.92 6.22 -6.03
N PRO A 143 7.07 6.21 -6.72
CA PRO A 143 7.63 7.42 -7.32
C PRO A 143 6.61 8.10 -8.24
N SER A 144 6.71 9.42 -8.36
CA SER A 144 5.89 10.18 -9.29
C SER A 144 6.14 9.76 -10.74
N GLU A 145 5.15 9.94 -11.61
CA GLU A 145 5.17 9.48 -13.01
C GLU A 145 6.34 10.04 -13.84
N ASP A 146 6.89 11.19 -13.44
CA ASP A 146 8.08 11.79 -14.05
C ASP A 146 9.38 11.04 -13.71
N LYS A 147 9.38 10.26 -12.64
CA LYS A 147 10.54 9.52 -12.11
C LYS A 147 10.53 8.04 -12.40
N MET A 148 9.46 7.52 -12.99
CA MET A 148 9.29 6.10 -13.24
C MET A 148 8.51 5.84 -14.54
N SER A 149 8.95 4.85 -15.31
CA SER A 149 8.23 4.36 -16.48
C SER A 149 6.97 3.60 -16.08
N SER A 150 6.14 3.18 -17.04
CA SER A 150 5.10 2.20 -16.73
C SER A 150 5.69 0.90 -16.18
N ALA A 151 4.88 0.18 -15.40
CA ALA A 151 5.23 -1.12 -14.83
C ALA A 151 4.77 -2.25 -15.75
N PHE A 152 5.67 -3.16 -16.10
CA PHE A 152 5.42 -4.25 -17.02
C PHE A 152 5.48 -5.60 -16.31
N ILE A 153 4.55 -6.50 -16.64
CA ILE A 153 4.69 -7.91 -16.27
C ILE A 153 5.78 -8.53 -17.15
N LEU A 154 6.95 -8.77 -16.58
CA LEU A 154 8.08 -9.36 -17.29
C LEU A 154 7.97 -10.87 -17.43
N GLY A 155 7.34 -11.52 -16.46
CA GLY A 155 7.22 -12.97 -16.45
C GLY A 155 6.23 -13.42 -15.40
N SER A 156 5.74 -14.64 -15.57
CA SER A 156 4.88 -15.29 -14.58
C SER A 156 5.22 -16.77 -14.53
N VAL A 157 5.40 -17.29 -13.32
CA VAL A 157 5.60 -18.72 -13.07
C VAL A 157 4.41 -19.19 -12.25
N GLY A 158 3.59 -20.07 -12.81
CA GLY A 158 2.40 -20.60 -12.16
C GLY A 158 2.58 -22.05 -11.73
N GLU A 159 1.54 -22.59 -11.08
CA GLU A 159 1.45 -24.01 -10.68
C GLU A 159 2.61 -24.45 -9.76
N LEU A 160 3.15 -23.53 -8.97
CA LEU A 160 4.22 -23.85 -8.02
C LEU A 160 3.63 -24.51 -6.77
N ASP A 161 4.23 -25.63 -6.38
CA ASP A 161 4.00 -26.29 -5.10
C ASP A 161 5.11 -25.87 -4.12
N LEU A 162 4.76 -25.00 -3.17
CA LEU A 162 5.70 -24.46 -2.20
C LEU A 162 5.50 -25.17 -0.86
N LYS A 163 6.53 -25.90 -0.38
CA LYS A 163 6.43 -26.59 0.90
C LYS A 163 6.80 -25.66 2.06
N PRO A 164 6.21 -25.85 3.25
CA PRO A 164 6.59 -25.08 4.42
C PRO A 164 8.09 -25.22 4.74
N ASP A 165 8.71 -24.12 5.17
CA ASP A 165 10.13 -23.98 5.49
C ASP A 165 11.10 -24.28 4.33
N GLU A 166 10.59 -24.42 3.11
CA GLU A 166 11.41 -24.63 1.91
C GLU A 166 11.90 -23.30 1.34
N THR A 167 13.17 -23.26 0.92
CA THR A 167 13.68 -22.16 0.09
C THR A 167 13.71 -22.59 -1.37
N VAL A 168 12.91 -21.93 -2.20
CA VAL A 168 12.77 -22.26 -3.63
C VAL A 168 13.36 -21.15 -4.48
N THR A 169 14.34 -21.48 -5.33
CA THR A 169 14.80 -20.55 -6.37
C THR A 169 13.87 -20.64 -7.57
N VAL A 170 13.25 -19.51 -7.93
CA VAL A 170 12.23 -19.46 -8.98
C VAL A 170 12.84 -18.87 -10.25
N PRO A 171 13.03 -19.67 -11.31
CA PRO A 171 13.57 -19.18 -12.57
C PRO A 171 12.45 -18.47 -13.36
N VAL A 172 12.47 -17.14 -13.38
CA VAL A 172 11.52 -16.35 -14.16
C VAL A 172 12.12 -15.98 -15.50
N VAL A 173 11.50 -16.45 -16.60
CA VAL A 173 11.87 -16.01 -17.95
C VAL A 173 11.30 -14.61 -18.17
N MET A 174 12.18 -13.62 -18.32
CA MET A 174 11.80 -12.22 -18.47
C MET A 174 11.63 -11.84 -19.94
N LYS A 175 10.51 -11.20 -20.26
CA LYS A 175 10.20 -10.65 -21.57
C LYS A 175 9.41 -9.36 -21.41
N LEU A 176 9.85 -8.30 -22.10
CA LEU A 176 9.08 -7.07 -22.16
C LEU A 176 7.88 -7.24 -23.09
N ASP A 177 6.68 -6.99 -22.58
CA ASP A 177 5.43 -7.06 -23.33
C ASP A 177 4.57 -5.82 -23.06
N PHE A 178 4.52 -4.92 -24.05
CA PHE A 178 3.75 -3.67 -23.97
C PHE A 178 2.23 -3.89 -23.90
N GLY A 179 1.73 -5.09 -24.24
CA GLY A 179 0.33 -5.47 -24.03
C GLY A 179 0.02 -5.89 -22.59
N ARG A 180 1.04 -6.07 -21.75
CA ARG A 180 0.93 -6.48 -20.34
C ARG A 180 1.49 -5.42 -19.39
N THR A 181 1.18 -4.16 -19.69
CA THR A 181 1.48 -3.02 -18.81
C THR A 181 0.44 -2.98 -17.70
N ILE A 182 0.87 -2.83 -16.45
CA ILE A 182 -0.02 -2.58 -15.32
C ILE A 182 -0.60 -1.18 -15.47
N THR A 183 -1.91 -1.11 -15.65
CA THR A 183 -2.64 0.16 -15.87
C THR A 183 -3.31 0.68 -14.62
N ASP A 184 -3.70 -0.21 -13.71
CA ASP A 184 -4.44 0.09 -12.51
C ASP A 184 -4.37 -1.11 -11.57
N CYS A 185 -4.36 -0.86 -10.27
CA CYS A 185 -4.41 -1.89 -9.24
C CYS A 185 -5.43 -1.50 -8.17
N ASN A 186 -6.34 -2.42 -7.90
CA ASN A 186 -7.41 -2.26 -6.93
C ASN A 186 -7.29 -3.33 -5.85
N GLY A 187 -7.66 -2.96 -4.62
CA GLY A 187 -7.63 -3.86 -3.47
C GLY A 187 -7.20 -3.14 -2.20
N PRO A 188 -7.39 -3.80 -1.03
CA PRO A 188 -7.00 -3.24 0.26
C PRO A 188 -5.49 -2.96 0.35
N ASP A 189 -4.66 -3.72 -0.36
CA ASP A 189 -3.20 -3.68 -0.24
C ASP A 189 -2.51 -3.49 -1.59
N ALA A 190 -3.28 -3.25 -2.65
CA ALA A 190 -2.75 -2.97 -3.96
C ALA A 190 -1.77 -1.77 -3.90
N PRO A 191 -0.67 -1.79 -4.67
CA PRO A 191 0.11 -0.58 -4.92
C PRO A 191 -0.83 0.47 -5.51
N LYS A 192 -1.06 1.56 -4.78
CA LYS A 192 -1.93 2.64 -5.26
C LYS A 192 -1.03 3.69 -5.89
N GLY A 193 -1.19 3.87 -7.20
CA GLY A 193 -0.60 5.00 -7.91
C GLY A 193 -1.05 6.30 -7.26
N ASN A 194 -0.12 7.24 -7.16
CA ASN A 194 -0.24 8.45 -6.38
C ASN A 194 -1.54 9.18 -6.73
N SER A 195 -2.50 9.17 -5.81
CA SER A 195 -3.13 10.43 -5.49
C SER A 195 -1.97 11.29 -4.97
N SER A 196 -1.34 12.07 -5.85
CA SER A 196 -0.31 13.06 -5.50
C SER A 196 -0.83 14.17 -4.57
N LYS A 197 -2.07 14.02 -4.11
CA LYS A 197 -2.69 14.80 -3.07
C LYS A 197 -2.24 14.25 -1.72
N PRO A 198 -1.62 15.07 -0.87
CA PRO A 198 -1.32 14.65 0.48
C PRO A 198 -2.60 14.23 1.20
N TYR A 199 -2.50 13.35 2.18
CA TYR A 199 -3.59 13.01 3.05
C TYR A 199 -3.25 13.24 4.51
N LEU A 200 -4.24 13.68 5.28
CA LEU A 200 -4.11 13.91 6.72
C LEU A 200 -4.36 12.62 7.49
N ARG A 201 -3.47 12.35 8.45
CA ARG A 201 -3.63 11.38 9.51
C ARG A 201 -3.55 12.05 10.89
N PHE A 202 -4.37 11.58 11.83
CA PHE A 202 -4.30 11.97 13.24
C PHE A 202 -3.70 10.84 14.07
N GLU A 203 -2.37 10.78 14.09
CA GLU A 203 -1.66 9.68 14.75
C GLU A 203 -1.88 9.70 16.25
N GLY A 204 -2.48 8.63 16.79
CA GLY A 204 -2.71 8.48 18.24
C GLY A 204 -4.17 8.56 18.67
N ILE A 205 -5.11 8.78 17.74
CA ILE A 205 -6.54 8.60 18.04
C ILE A 205 -6.82 7.10 18.22
N GLY A 206 -6.65 6.64 19.46
CA GLY A 206 -6.86 5.24 19.86
C GLY A 206 -5.82 4.29 19.27
N GLY A 207 -6.25 3.13 18.78
CA GLY A 207 -5.39 2.12 18.16
C GLY A 207 -5.46 2.17 16.64
N PHE A 208 -4.33 2.23 15.94
CA PHE A 208 -4.32 2.12 14.48
C PHE A 208 -4.54 0.67 14.04
N ASN A 209 -5.59 0.44 13.26
CA ASN A 209 -5.82 -0.84 12.60
C ASN A 209 -5.17 -0.81 11.21
N SER A 210 -4.03 -1.49 11.08
CA SER A 210 -3.28 -1.55 9.82
C SER A 210 -4.01 -2.31 8.71
N VAL A 211 -4.97 -3.17 9.04
CA VAL A 211 -5.75 -3.93 8.04
C VAL A 211 -6.83 -3.07 7.41
N THR A 212 -7.52 -2.24 8.20
CA THR A 212 -8.56 -1.35 7.70
C THR A 212 -8.03 0.05 7.35
N GLN A 213 -6.78 0.34 7.74
CA GLN A 213 -6.11 1.64 7.67
C GLN A 213 -6.91 2.73 8.39
N ARG A 214 -7.44 2.44 9.59
CA ARG A 214 -8.26 3.35 10.38
C ARG A 214 -7.70 3.54 11.77
N ASP A 215 -7.88 4.73 12.30
CA ASP A 215 -7.69 5.02 13.72
C ASP A 215 -8.96 4.61 14.48
N GLU A 216 -8.84 3.64 15.40
CA GLU A 216 -9.95 3.05 16.16
C GLU A 216 -10.02 3.58 17.60
N GLY A 217 -11.14 4.18 17.98
CA GLY A 217 -11.39 4.66 19.34
C GLY A 217 -12.78 4.31 19.88
N SER A 218 -12.97 4.58 21.16
CA SER A 218 -14.24 4.60 21.90
C SER A 218 -14.79 6.01 22.09
N LEU A 219 -16.13 6.10 22.10
CA LEU A 219 -16.91 7.31 22.37
C LEU A 219 -16.51 8.02 23.67
N ASN A 220 -16.59 9.35 23.70
CA ASN A 220 -16.36 10.20 24.88
C ASN A 220 -14.98 10.05 25.56
N THR A 221 -14.04 9.40 24.90
CA THR A 221 -12.66 9.28 25.37
C THR A 221 -11.82 10.41 24.79
N CYS A 222 -10.90 10.93 25.60
CA CYS A 222 -9.97 11.96 25.18
C CYS A 222 -8.69 11.30 24.66
N TYR A 223 -8.43 11.43 23.36
CA TYR A 223 -7.24 10.88 22.72
C TYR A 223 -6.19 11.95 22.51
N SER A 224 -4.93 11.67 22.84
CA SER A 224 -3.80 12.47 22.39
C SER A 224 -3.44 12.08 20.96
N PHE A 225 -3.19 13.04 20.08
CA PHE A 225 -2.76 12.77 18.72
C PHE A 225 -1.81 13.83 18.18
N GLN A 226 -1.13 13.52 17.09
CA GLN A 226 -0.33 14.48 16.32
C GLN A 226 -0.78 14.45 14.85
N PRO A 227 -1.27 15.58 14.30
CA PRO A 227 -1.59 15.62 12.88
C PRO A 227 -0.31 15.45 12.06
N SER A 228 -0.40 14.60 11.05
CA SER A 228 0.69 14.29 10.13
C SER A 228 0.15 14.21 8.71
N LEU A 229 0.93 14.68 7.75
CA LEU A 229 0.62 14.59 6.33
C LEU A 229 1.51 13.56 5.68
N TYR A 230 0.84 12.78 4.85
CA TYR A 230 1.43 11.71 4.09
C TYR A 230 1.06 11.86 2.63
N ILE A 231 1.79 11.22 1.75
CA ILE A 231 1.40 11.02 0.37
C ILE A 231 1.45 9.50 0.12
N ASP A 232 0.73 9.04 -0.89
CA ASP A 232 0.79 7.66 -1.35
C ASP A 232 0.47 6.64 -0.24
N GLN A 233 1.40 5.71 0.05
CA GLN A 233 1.20 4.63 1.04
C GLN A 233 1.78 4.93 2.42
N GLY A 234 1.89 6.20 2.80
CA GLY A 234 2.39 6.60 4.12
C GLY A 234 3.77 7.28 4.09
N SER A 235 4.21 7.72 2.92
CA SER A 235 5.42 8.51 2.77
C SER A 235 5.21 9.89 3.38
N PRO A 236 6.12 10.39 4.22
CA PRO A 236 6.06 11.75 4.75
C PRO A 236 5.86 12.78 3.63
N TRP A 237 4.81 13.61 3.74
CA TRP A 237 4.64 14.75 2.85
C TRP A 237 5.05 16.03 3.55
N ILE A 238 5.95 16.79 2.93
CA ILE A 238 6.42 18.09 3.41
C ILE A 238 5.96 19.15 2.40
N ASP A 239 5.45 20.29 2.90
CA ASP A 239 5.03 21.39 2.05
C ASP A 239 6.20 21.88 1.16
N PRO A 240 6.06 21.85 -0.18
CA PRO A 240 7.14 22.25 -1.09
C PRO A 240 7.56 23.71 -0.96
N GLY A 241 6.65 24.57 -0.50
CA GLY A 241 6.94 25.97 -0.21
C GLY A 241 7.61 26.20 1.14
N ASN A 242 7.83 25.13 1.90
CA ASN A 242 8.39 25.16 3.24
C ASN A 242 7.62 26.14 4.17
N ALA A 243 6.30 26.21 4.02
CA ALA A 243 5.44 27.01 4.87
C ALA A 243 4.89 26.17 6.03
N GLU A 244 4.45 26.85 7.09
CA GLU A 244 3.61 26.21 8.11
C GLU A 244 2.28 25.77 7.49
N ILE A 245 1.77 24.64 7.96
CA ILE A 245 0.52 24.07 7.48
C ILE A 245 -0.51 24.21 8.58
N HIS A 246 -1.57 24.96 8.29
CA HIS A 246 -2.72 25.16 9.16
C HIS A 246 -3.82 24.18 8.79
N ILE A 247 -4.43 23.58 9.80
CA ILE A 247 -5.44 22.54 9.66
C ILE A 247 -6.70 23.04 10.35
N ASN A 248 -7.62 23.57 9.55
CA ASN A 248 -8.88 24.07 10.06
C ASN A 248 -9.84 22.90 10.31
N VAL A 249 -10.13 22.66 11.59
CA VAL A 249 -11.05 21.60 12.06
C VAL A 249 -12.38 22.15 12.58
N SER A 250 -12.68 23.43 12.35
CA SER A 250 -13.89 24.11 12.87
C SER A 250 -15.20 23.48 12.40
N THR A 251 -15.19 22.83 11.23
CA THR A 251 -16.39 22.23 10.62
C THR A 251 -16.59 20.76 11.02
N VAL A 252 -15.69 20.17 11.80
CA VAL A 252 -15.79 18.77 12.23
C VAL A 252 -16.90 18.64 13.28
N GLY A 253 -18.10 18.28 12.83
CA GLY A 253 -19.30 18.29 13.67
C GLY A 253 -19.49 17.08 14.59
N PHE A 254 -18.60 16.10 14.57
CA PHE A 254 -18.76 14.85 15.34
C PHE A 254 -17.90 14.77 16.61
N GLY A 255 -17.03 15.74 16.84
CA GLY A 255 -16.18 15.82 18.02
C GLY A 255 -15.59 17.20 18.21
N GLN A 256 -14.68 17.33 19.18
CA GLN A 256 -13.99 18.57 19.49
C GLN A 256 -12.49 18.33 19.60
N PHE A 257 -11.72 19.28 19.07
CA PHE A 257 -10.27 19.32 19.17
C PHE A 257 -9.82 20.26 20.28
N TYR A 258 -8.68 19.93 20.89
CA TYR A 258 -8.12 20.59 22.07
C TYR A 258 -6.61 20.68 21.98
N SER A 259 -6.01 21.74 22.53
CA SER A 259 -4.55 21.92 22.62
C SER A 259 -3.97 21.50 23.96
N GLY A 260 -4.81 21.25 24.97
CA GLY A 260 -4.41 20.87 26.31
C GLY A 260 -4.78 19.44 26.69
N ALA A 261 -3.93 18.82 27.51
CA ALA A 261 -4.15 17.49 28.05
C ALA A 261 -5.49 17.36 28.77
N GLY A 262 -6.09 16.16 28.69
CA GLY A 262 -7.42 15.91 29.24
C GLY A 262 -8.54 16.60 28.47
N CYS A 263 -8.28 16.99 27.21
CA CYS A 263 -9.24 17.68 26.35
C CYS A 263 -9.66 19.02 26.97
N THR A 264 -8.64 19.82 27.29
CA THR A 264 -8.76 21.19 27.80
C THR A 264 -8.33 22.18 26.73
N ASN A 265 -8.87 23.40 26.74
CA ASN A 265 -8.62 24.45 25.75
C ASN A 265 -9.00 24.02 24.31
N SER A 266 -10.26 24.22 23.94
CA SER A 266 -10.75 23.94 22.59
C SER A 266 -9.94 24.69 21.54
N THR A 267 -9.53 24.00 20.48
CA THR A 267 -8.88 24.60 19.31
C THR A 267 -9.64 24.23 18.03
N THR A 268 -9.54 25.10 17.04
CA THR A 268 -10.05 24.87 15.67
C THR A 268 -8.95 24.90 14.63
N ASP A 269 -7.71 25.19 15.05
CA ASP A 269 -6.53 25.26 14.20
C ASP A 269 -5.45 24.35 14.77
N LEU A 270 -4.94 23.46 13.94
CA LEU A 270 -3.81 22.58 14.24
C LEU A 270 -2.68 22.94 13.29
N VAL A 271 -1.44 22.85 13.77
CA VAL A 271 -0.29 23.36 13.02
C VAL A 271 0.75 22.27 12.82
N ILE A 272 1.22 22.10 11.59
CA ILE A 272 2.46 21.38 11.28
C ILE A 272 3.52 22.43 10.95
N PRO A 273 4.66 22.47 11.68
CA PRO A 273 5.73 23.43 11.42
C PRO A 273 6.29 23.32 10.00
N ALA A 274 6.79 24.44 9.49
CA ALA A 274 7.52 24.50 8.22
C ALA A 274 8.62 23.43 8.13
N GLY A 275 8.67 22.74 6.99
CA GLY A 275 9.69 21.72 6.72
C GLY A 275 9.47 20.39 7.45
N GLN A 276 8.33 20.21 8.11
CA GLN A 276 7.95 18.96 8.76
C GLN A 276 6.70 18.37 8.11
N ASN A 277 6.57 17.06 8.20
CA ASN A 277 5.35 16.34 7.81
C ASN A 277 4.43 16.08 9.00
N LYS A 278 4.85 16.42 10.22
CA LYS A 278 4.18 16.07 11.47
C LYS A 278 4.26 17.22 12.46
N SER A 279 3.19 17.43 13.21
CA SER A 279 3.14 18.45 14.26
C SER A 279 4.12 18.14 15.40
N ALA A 280 4.91 19.15 15.79
CA ALA A 280 5.69 19.11 17.01
C ALA A 280 4.82 19.17 18.29
N ALA A 281 3.63 19.78 18.19
CA ALA A 281 2.66 19.84 19.28
C ALA A 281 1.78 18.58 19.32
N THR A 282 1.44 18.16 20.54
CA THR A 282 0.40 17.14 20.78
C THR A 282 -0.94 17.83 20.97
N TYR A 283 -1.93 17.37 20.22
CA TYR A 283 -3.31 17.81 20.32
C TYR A 283 -4.17 16.71 20.94
N TYR A 284 -5.42 17.04 21.27
CA TYR A 284 -6.35 16.08 21.83
C TYR A 284 -7.70 16.14 21.13
N PHE A 285 -8.34 14.98 20.96
CA PHE A 285 -9.63 14.84 20.30
C PHE A 285 -10.60 14.06 21.18
N LYS A 286 -11.85 14.53 21.26
CA LYS A 286 -12.96 13.83 21.92
C LYS A 286 -14.17 13.79 21.00
N SER A 287 -14.62 12.59 20.69
CA SER A 287 -15.86 12.39 19.91
C SER A 287 -17.09 12.34 20.81
N TYR A 288 -18.20 12.90 20.32
CA TYR A 288 -19.50 12.89 21.01
C TYR A 288 -20.51 11.93 20.38
N VAL A 289 -20.21 11.43 19.18
CA VAL A 289 -21.02 10.43 18.46
C VAL A 289 -20.11 9.31 17.92
N PRO A 290 -20.65 8.10 17.67
CA PRO A 290 -19.94 7.09 16.90
C PRO A 290 -19.59 7.63 15.50
N VAL A 291 -18.39 7.34 15.02
CA VAL A 291 -17.86 7.83 13.73
C VAL A 291 -17.39 6.65 12.93
N ASN A 292 -17.75 6.56 11.66
CA ASN A 292 -17.24 5.53 10.75
C ASN A 292 -17.06 6.09 9.34
N LYS A 293 -16.50 7.29 9.25
CA LYS A 293 -16.40 8.05 8.00
C LYS A 293 -15.21 9.00 8.04
N ASP A 294 -14.82 9.45 6.85
CA ASP A 294 -13.79 10.46 6.67
C ASP A 294 -14.16 11.77 7.36
N LEU A 295 -13.13 12.55 7.67
CA LEU A 295 -13.20 13.85 8.35
C LEU A 295 -13.79 14.96 7.49
N GLY A 296 -15.04 14.80 7.02
CA GLY A 296 -15.68 15.77 6.14
C GLY A 296 -15.55 17.21 6.66
N GLY A 297 -15.02 18.10 5.80
CA GLY A 297 -14.93 19.55 6.03
C GLY A 297 -13.57 20.07 6.52
N VAL A 298 -12.59 19.22 6.86
CA VAL A 298 -11.25 19.73 7.25
C VAL A 298 -10.54 20.38 6.05
N VAL A 299 -10.12 21.64 6.21
CA VAL A 299 -9.37 22.39 5.19
C VAL A 299 -7.94 22.58 5.67
N PHE A 300 -6.97 22.18 4.85
CA PHE A 300 -5.55 22.40 5.11
C PHE A 300 -5.04 23.56 4.24
N SER A 301 -4.31 24.50 4.81
CA SER A 301 -3.69 25.60 4.08
C SER A 301 -2.20 25.66 4.36
N GLY A 302 -1.39 25.83 3.31
CA GLY A 302 0.06 25.99 3.37
C GLY A 302 0.52 27.06 2.39
N TYR A 303 1.69 26.89 1.78
CA TYR A 303 2.19 27.82 0.76
C TYR A 303 1.21 27.95 -0.43
N THR A 304 0.58 26.85 -0.82
CA THR A 304 -0.62 26.86 -1.65
C THR A 304 -1.82 27.18 -0.77
N LYS A 305 -2.53 28.28 -1.07
CA LYS A 305 -3.64 28.84 -0.26
C LYS A 305 -4.65 27.81 0.24
N GLU A 306 -4.86 26.72 -0.50
CA GLU A 306 -5.51 25.50 -0.01
C GLU A 306 -4.74 24.28 -0.52
N ILE A 307 -4.43 23.35 0.37
CA ILE A 307 -3.87 22.05 0.03
C ILE A 307 -5.07 21.12 -0.21
N THR A 308 -5.31 20.77 -1.47
CA THR A 308 -6.36 19.79 -1.82
C THR A 308 -5.86 18.39 -1.49
N GLY A 309 -6.14 17.93 -0.26
CA GLY A 309 -5.73 16.62 0.25
C GLY A 309 -6.88 15.63 0.44
N LEU A 310 -6.57 14.32 0.47
CA LEU A 310 -7.50 13.30 0.95
C LEU A 310 -7.52 13.29 2.50
N GLN A 311 -8.56 12.74 3.11
CA GLN A 311 -8.67 12.65 4.57
C GLN A 311 -8.79 11.18 4.95
N GLN A 312 -8.04 10.75 5.96
CA GLN A 312 -8.13 9.38 6.44
C GLN A 312 -9.41 9.16 7.28
N THR A 313 -9.99 7.95 7.18
CA THR A 313 -11.18 7.54 7.93
C THR A 313 -10.86 7.34 9.41
N ILE A 314 -11.62 7.97 10.31
CA ILE A 314 -11.60 7.65 11.75
C ILE A 314 -12.78 6.71 12.06
N TYR A 315 -12.52 5.69 12.88
CA TYR A 315 -13.53 4.78 13.40
C TYR A 315 -13.68 4.92 14.92
N ILE A 316 -14.86 5.30 15.40
CA ILE A 316 -15.18 5.47 16.82
C ILE A 316 -16.46 4.72 17.14
N GLN A 317 -16.38 3.79 18.08
CA GLN A 317 -17.48 2.95 18.56
C GLN A 317 -18.10 3.50 19.85
#